data_AF-A0A9P8XTX3-F1
#
_entry.id   AF-A0A9P8XTX3-F1
#
_cell.length_a   1.000
_cell.length_b   1.000
_cell.length_c   1.000
_cell.angle_alpha   90.00
_cell.angle_beta   90.00
_cell.angle_gamma   90.00
#
_symmetry.space_group_name_H-M   'P 1'
#
loop_
_entity.id
_entity.type
_entity.pdbx_description
1 polymer ?
#
loop_
_entity_poly.entity_id
_entity_poly.type
_entity_poly.pdbx_seq_one_letter_code
_entity_poly.pdbx_strand_id
1 'polypeptide(L)'
;LESKRSLRSFENALNSLENGGGSYEAAYTNTMERIKCQMPDQRETALKALMWTAFCRRPLKALELQHALATEPDATEFDSGNITPIDDIVSACAGLLTVSQGTSVVTLVHYTTQEFLERAATRWFSDAHADILRTCITYMSY
;
A
#
# COMPACT_ATOMS: atom_id res chain seq x y z
N LEU A 1 -36.43 33.17 -2.72
CA LEU A 1 -35.70 33.01 -1.43
C LEU A 1 -35.17 31.59 -1.18
N GLU A 2 -35.45 30.61 -2.04
CA GLU A 2 -35.11 29.19 -1.80
C GLU A 2 -33.74 28.72 -2.33
N SER A 3 -33.04 29.51 -3.14
CA SER A 3 -31.76 29.07 -3.74
C SER A 3 -30.55 29.18 -2.80
N LYS A 4 -30.56 30.09 -1.81
CA LYS A 4 -29.38 30.33 -0.92
C LYS A 4 -29.27 29.37 0.26
N ARG A 5 -30.33 28.65 0.64
CA ARG A 5 -30.29 27.64 1.73
C ARG A 5 -29.53 26.38 1.31
N SER A 6 -29.54 26.06 0.01
CA SER A 6 -28.91 24.88 -0.59
C SER A 6 -27.37 24.96 -0.65
N LEU A 7 -26.82 26.13 -0.99
CA LEU A 7 -25.37 26.29 -1.11
C LEU A 7 -24.65 26.15 0.24
N ARG A 8 -25.20 26.73 1.31
CA ARG A 8 -24.60 26.62 2.65
C ARG A 8 -24.66 25.19 3.21
N SER A 9 -25.73 24.45 2.94
CA SER A 9 -25.80 23.03 3.34
C SER A 9 -24.84 22.16 2.54
N PHE A 10 -24.61 22.49 1.27
CA PHE A 10 -23.65 21.80 0.41
C PHE A 10 -22.20 22.11 0.79
N GLU A 11 -21.87 23.38 1.05
CA GLU A 11 -20.57 23.80 1.59
C GLU A 11 -20.29 23.18 2.97
N ASN A 12 -21.29 23.13 3.85
CA ASN A 12 -21.14 22.48 5.14
C ASN A 12 -20.96 20.96 5.02
N ALA A 13 -21.61 20.32 4.04
CA ALA A 13 -21.40 18.91 3.74
C ALA A 13 -19.97 18.66 3.23
N LEU A 14 -19.47 19.49 2.31
CA LEU A 14 -18.09 19.43 1.82
C LEU A 14 -17.07 19.64 2.95
N ASN A 15 -17.27 20.66 3.80
CA ASN A 15 -16.41 20.91 4.96
C ASN A 15 -16.49 19.79 6.02
N SER A 16 -17.64 19.13 6.15
CA SER A 16 -17.78 17.97 7.05
C SER A 16 -17.09 16.71 6.51
N LEU A 17 -16.99 16.57 5.18
CA LEU A 17 -16.23 15.52 4.51
C LEU A 17 -14.72 15.77 4.66
N GLU A 18 -14.27 17.03 4.57
CA GLU A 18 -12.88 17.42 4.89
C GLU A 18 -12.54 17.13 6.37
N ASN A 19 -13.45 17.42 7.29
CA ASN A 19 -13.25 17.11 8.72
C ASN A 19 -13.37 15.61 9.06
N GLY A 20 -13.89 14.78 8.15
CA GLY A 20 -13.88 13.32 8.27
C GLY A 20 -12.48 12.70 8.16
N GLY A 21 -11.50 13.45 7.65
CA GLY A 21 -10.11 13.01 7.47
C GLY A 21 -9.44 12.48 8.74
N GLY A 22 -9.74 13.04 9.91
CA GLY A 22 -9.21 12.56 11.19
C GLY A 22 -9.71 11.17 11.59
N SER A 23 -10.92 10.79 11.16
CA SER A 23 -11.49 9.45 11.37
C SER A 23 -10.79 8.41 10.48
N TYR A 24 -10.54 8.76 9.21
CA TYR A 24 -9.82 7.89 8.28
C TYR A 24 -8.35 7.73 8.67
N GLU A 25 -7.67 8.81 9.07
CA GLU A 25 -6.28 8.75 9.52
C GLU A 25 -6.10 7.83 10.74
N ALA A 26 -7.01 7.92 11.72
CA ALA A 26 -7.03 7.02 12.86
C ALA A 26 -7.30 5.55 12.46
N ALA A 27 -8.24 5.31 11.54
CA ALA A 27 -8.56 3.97 11.05
C ALA A 27 -7.38 3.32 10.30
N TYR A 28 -6.71 4.06 9.42
CA TYR A 28 -5.54 3.57 8.71
C TYR A 28 -4.35 3.37 9.66
N THR A 29 -4.14 4.28 10.62
CA THR A 29 -3.12 4.11 11.66
C THR A 29 -3.37 2.84 12.47
N ASN A 30 -4.61 2.61 12.91
CA ASN A 30 -4.96 1.39 13.63
C ASN A 30 -4.69 0.12 12.80
N THR A 31 -5.04 0.16 11.51
CA THR A 31 -4.79 -0.96 10.59
C THR A 31 -3.29 -1.24 10.43
N MET A 32 -2.47 -0.20 10.33
CA MET A 32 -1.02 -0.33 10.22
C MET A 32 -0.37 -0.84 11.51
N GLU A 33 -0.85 -0.40 12.68
CA GLU A 33 -0.41 -0.97 13.96
C GLU A 33 -0.82 -2.45 14.08
N ARG A 34 -2.00 -2.83 13.58
CA ARG A 34 -2.42 -4.24 13.50
C ARG A 34 -1.47 -5.06 12.61
N ILE A 35 -1.07 -4.53 11.46
CA ILE A 35 -0.07 -5.16 10.58
C ILE A 35 1.26 -5.35 11.31
N LYS A 36 1.71 -4.37 12.10
CA LYS A 36 2.95 -4.46 12.89
C LYS A 36 2.93 -5.51 14.00
N CYS A 37 1.74 -5.87 14.48
CA CYS A 37 1.51 -6.92 15.47
C CYS A 37 1.34 -8.32 14.87
N GLN A 38 1.38 -8.47 13.53
CA GLN A 38 1.37 -9.78 12.88
C GLN A 38 2.67 -10.55 13.13
N MET A 39 2.67 -11.84 12.79
CA MET A 39 3.88 -12.67 12.78
C MET A 39 4.96 -12.01 11.90
N PRO A 40 6.26 -12.16 12.22
CA PRO A 40 7.34 -11.44 11.54
C PRO A 40 7.26 -11.50 10.01
N ASP A 41 7.07 -12.69 9.43
CA ASP A 41 7.03 -12.90 7.98
C ASP A 41 5.81 -12.25 7.32
N GLN A 42 4.65 -12.33 7.97
CA GLN A 42 3.42 -11.68 7.50
C GLN A 42 3.54 -10.16 7.57
N ARG A 43 4.12 -9.65 8.65
CA ARG A 43 4.38 -8.21 8.82
C ARG A 43 5.32 -7.70 7.74
N GLU A 44 6.42 -8.41 7.49
CA GLU A 44 7.39 -8.02 6.47
C GLU A 44 6.76 -8.03 5.07
N THR A 45 6.04 -9.10 4.73
CA THR A 45 5.29 -9.23 3.47
C THR A 45 4.33 -8.06 3.28
N ALA A 46 3.54 -7.73 4.31
CA ALA A 46 2.57 -6.65 4.25
C ALA A 46 3.22 -5.27 4.08
N LEU A 47 4.27 -4.97 4.85
CA LEU A 47 4.96 -3.69 4.77
C LEU A 47 5.64 -3.52 3.40
N LYS A 48 6.33 -4.54 2.90
CA LYS A 48 6.91 -4.52 1.55
C LYS A 48 5.83 -4.33 0.49
N ALA A 49 4.72 -5.07 0.56
CA ALA A 49 3.64 -4.95 -0.42
C ALA A 49 3.01 -3.55 -0.46
N LEU A 50 2.75 -2.96 0.71
CA LEU A 50 2.22 -1.61 0.81
C LEU A 50 3.21 -0.56 0.32
N MET A 51 4.50 -0.72 0.63
CA MET A 51 5.57 0.15 0.13
C MET A 51 5.62 0.12 -1.41
N TRP A 52 5.73 -1.07 -2.00
CA TRP A 52 5.75 -1.23 -3.46
C TRP A 52 4.51 -0.63 -4.12
N THR A 53 3.35 -0.82 -3.52
CA THR A 53 2.09 -0.32 -4.10
C THR A 53 1.95 1.20 -3.98
N ALA A 54 2.42 1.80 -2.88
CA ALA A 54 2.31 3.24 -2.63
C ALA A 54 3.39 4.07 -3.36
N PHE A 55 4.63 3.56 -3.46
CA PHE A 55 5.77 4.36 -3.92
C PHE A 55 6.23 4.03 -5.35
N CYS A 56 5.59 3.09 -6.04
CA CYS A 56 5.83 2.86 -7.46
C CYS A 56 5.15 3.91 -8.35
N ARG A 57 5.90 4.41 -9.35
CA ARG A 57 5.40 5.43 -10.28
C ARG A 57 4.21 4.97 -11.13
N ARG A 58 4.12 3.66 -11.40
CA ARG A 58 2.98 3.05 -12.10
C ARG A 58 2.41 1.92 -11.25
N PRO A 59 1.13 1.59 -11.41
CA PRO A 59 0.56 0.40 -10.80
C PRO A 59 1.33 -0.87 -11.22
N LEU A 60 1.51 -1.77 -10.26
CA LEU A 60 2.18 -3.06 -10.46
C LEU A 60 1.17 -4.13 -10.84
N LYS A 61 1.61 -5.11 -11.61
CA LYS A 61 0.91 -6.39 -11.75
C LYS A 61 1.19 -7.28 -10.54
N ALA A 62 0.28 -8.19 -10.24
CA ALA A 62 0.45 -9.18 -9.18
C ALA A 62 1.78 -9.93 -9.31
N LEU A 63 2.11 -10.40 -10.51
CA LEU A 63 3.37 -11.09 -10.79
C LEU A 63 4.60 -10.20 -10.48
N GLU A 64 4.56 -8.93 -10.85
CA GLU A 64 5.66 -7.99 -10.60
C GLU A 64 5.86 -7.79 -9.10
N LEU A 65 4.77 -7.64 -8.34
CA LEU A 65 4.83 -7.54 -6.90
C LEU A 65 5.38 -8.82 -6.26
N GLN A 66 4.91 -9.99 -6.69
CA GLN A 66 5.35 -11.28 -6.19
C GLN A 66 6.86 -11.48 -6.40
N HIS A 67 7.37 -11.16 -7.59
CA HIS A 67 8.81 -11.24 -7.88
C HIS A 67 9.60 -10.23 -7.06
N ALA A 68 9.10 -9.00 -6.91
CA ALA A 68 9.74 -7.98 -6.08
C ALA A 68 9.85 -8.41 -4.61
N LEU A 69 8.83 -9.07 -4.07
CA LEU A 69 8.85 -9.57 -2.69
C LEU A 69 9.72 -10.83 -2.51
N ALA A 70 9.82 -11.67 -3.54
CA ALA A 70 10.66 -12.87 -3.54
C ALA A 70 12.16 -12.57 -3.76
N THR A 71 12.50 -11.35 -4.16
CA THR A 71 13.88 -10.94 -4.41
C THR A 71 14.60 -10.74 -3.08
N GLU A 72 15.62 -11.56 -2.83
CA GLU A 72 16.48 -11.43 -1.67
C GLU A 72 17.70 -10.56 -2.01
N PRO A 73 17.92 -9.45 -1.28
CA PRO A 73 19.14 -8.66 -1.43
C PRO A 73 20.38 -9.53 -1.25
N ASP A 74 21.39 -9.30 -2.09
CA ASP A 74 22.69 -9.96 -2.02
C ASP A 74 22.69 -11.46 -2.42
N ALA A 75 21.56 -12.01 -2.85
CA ALA A 75 21.51 -13.33 -3.48
C ALA A 75 22.12 -13.29 -4.90
N THR A 76 22.70 -14.41 -5.36
CA THR A 76 23.30 -14.53 -6.69
C THR A 76 22.34 -15.10 -7.74
N GLU A 77 21.23 -15.69 -7.32
CA GLU A 77 20.22 -16.27 -8.19
C GLU A 77 18.81 -16.00 -7.65
N PHE A 78 17.82 -16.00 -8.54
CA PHE A 78 16.42 -15.86 -8.17
C PHE A 78 15.83 -17.21 -7.75
N ASP A 79 15.43 -17.35 -6.49
CA ASP A 79 14.70 -18.52 -6.03
C ASP A 79 13.19 -18.36 -6.21
N SER A 80 12.64 -19.05 -7.21
CA SER A 80 11.18 -19.09 -7.44
C SER A 80 10.40 -19.72 -6.27
N GLY A 81 11.04 -20.49 -5.40
CA GLY A 81 10.45 -21.04 -4.18
C GLY A 81 10.09 -19.98 -3.13
N ASN A 82 10.70 -18.80 -3.21
CA ASN A 82 10.40 -17.65 -2.34
C ASN A 82 9.17 -16.85 -2.80
N ILE A 83 8.55 -17.21 -3.92
CA ILE A 83 7.34 -16.53 -4.40
C ILE A 83 6.17 -16.81 -3.46
N THR A 84 5.73 -15.76 -2.77
CA THR A 84 4.52 -15.80 -1.95
C THR A 84 3.27 -15.70 -2.84
N PRO A 85 2.23 -16.54 -2.63
CA PRO A 85 0.96 -16.42 -3.33
C PRO A 85 0.32 -15.04 -3.16
N ILE A 86 -0.27 -14.50 -4.22
CA ILE A 86 -0.85 -13.15 -4.19
C ILE A 86 -1.96 -13.00 -3.13
N ASP A 87 -2.75 -14.05 -2.92
CA ASP A 87 -3.82 -14.05 -1.91
C ASP A 87 -3.27 -13.94 -0.48
N ASP A 88 -2.11 -14.55 -0.22
CA ASP A 88 -1.44 -14.45 1.08
C ASP A 88 -0.86 -13.04 1.30
N ILE A 89 -0.32 -12.42 0.23
CA ILE A 89 0.14 -11.02 0.26
C ILE A 89 -1.03 -10.08 0.58
N VAL A 90 -2.16 -10.24 -0.11
CA VAL A 90 -3.37 -9.43 0.12
C VAL A 90 -3.89 -9.62 1.54
N SER A 91 -3.95 -10.87 2.01
CA SER A 91 -4.39 -11.23 3.36
C SER A 91 -3.52 -10.56 4.43
N ALA A 92 -2.20 -10.58 4.25
CA ALA A 92 -1.25 -9.96 5.17
C ALA A 92 -1.41 -8.42 5.26
N CYS A 93 -1.95 -7.77 4.22
CA CYS A 93 -2.17 -6.32 4.17
C CYS A 93 -3.44 -5.84 4.91
N ALA A 94 -4.13 -6.74 5.61
CA ALA A 94 -5.25 -6.43 6.50
C ALA A 94 -6.37 -5.54 5.88
N GLY A 95 -6.60 -5.70 4.57
CA GLY A 95 -7.63 -4.97 3.83
C GLY A 95 -7.22 -3.61 3.27
N LEU A 96 -5.93 -3.25 3.29
CA LEU A 96 -5.42 -2.03 2.63
C LEU A 96 -5.06 -2.25 1.15
N LEU A 97 -4.84 -3.51 0.75
CA LEU A 97 -4.43 -3.91 -0.59
C LEU A 97 -5.53 -4.75 -1.26
N THR A 98 -5.67 -4.63 -2.58
CA THR A 98 -6.55 -5.47 -3.40
C THR A 98 -5.97 -5.69 -4.79
N VAL A 99 -6.47 -6.70 -5.50
CA VAL A 99 -6.06 -7.04 -6.87
C VAL A 99 -7.28 -7.05 -7.79
N SER A 100 -7.18 -6.35 -8.92
CA SER A 100 -8.25 -6.25 -9.90
C SER A 100 -8.47 -7.59 -10.63
N GLN A 101 -9.69 -8.13 -10.51
CA GLN A 101 -10.14 -9.32 -11.24
C GLN A 101 -10.21 -9.01 -12.74
N GLY A 102 -9.19 -9.42 -13.49
CA GLY A 102 -9.12 -9.28 -14.95
C GLY A 102 -7.84 -8.60 -15.44
N THR A 103 -7.39 -7.56 -14.74
CA THR A 103 -6.12 -6.88 -15.10
C THR A 103 -4.94 -7.34 -14.26
N SER A 104 -5.19 -8.01 -13.13
CA SER A 104 -4.18 -8.42 -12.14
C SER A 104 -3.33 -7.24 -11.65
N VAL A 105 -3.89 -6.02 -11.67
CA VAL A 105 -3.24 -4.83 -11.14
C VAL A 105 -3.45 -4.79 -9.63
N VAL A 106 -2.36 -4.57 -8.90
CA VAL A 106 -2.37 -4.35 -7.45
C VAL A 106 -2.71 -2.89 -7.19
N THR A 107 -3.69 -2.65 -6.32
CA THR A 107 -4.13 -1.31 -5.95
C THR A 107 -4.40 -1.24 -4.46
N LEU A 108 -4.26 -0.04 -3.88
CA LEU A 108 -4.78 0.23 -2.56
C LEU A 108 -6.31 0.32 -2.60
N VAL A 109 -6.98 -0.06 -1.51
CA VAL A 109 -8.45 -0.18 -1.48
C VAL A 109 -9.17 1.16 -1.68
N HIS A 110 -8.52 2.27 -1.38
CA HIS A 110 -9.06 3.61 -1.61
C HIS A 110 -7.95 4.63 -1.85
N TYR A 111 -8.20 5.68 -2.63
CA TYR A 111 -7.20 6.71 -2.95
C TYR A 111 -6.65 7.41 -1.69
N THR A 112 -7.49 7.63 -0.67
CA THR A 112 -7.06 8.20 0.63
C THR A 112 -6.09 7.30 1.39
N THR A 113 -6.04 6.00 1.08
CA THR A 113 -5.03 5.08 1.62
C THR A 113 -3.65 5.42 1.05
N GLN A 114 -3.59 5.79 -0.24
CA GLN A 114 -2.34 6.21 -0.87
C GLN A 114 -1.83 7.51 -0.24
N GLU A 115 -2.68 8.54 -0.17
CA GLU A 115 -2.32 9.82 0.44
C GLU A 115 -1.85 9.65 1.89
N PHE A 116 -2.49 8.75 2.64
CA PHE A 116 -2.09 8.42 4.00
C PHE A 116 -0.70 7.77 4.07
N LEU A 117 -0.43 6.75 3.24
CA LEU A 117 0.85 6.05 3.23
C LEU A 117 1.99 6.97 2.75
N GLU A 118 1.74 7.85 1.79
CA GLU A 118 2.69 8.85 1.32
C GLU A 118 3.01 9.89 2.43
N ARG A 119 2.01 10.36 3.18
CA ARG A 119 2.22 11.25 4.34
C ARG A 119 2.94 10.56 5.49
N ALA A 120 2.65 9.28 5.71
CA ALA A 120 3.25 8.46 6.76
C ALA A 120 4.58 7.81 6.34
N ALA A 121 5.10 8.12 5.15
CA ALA A 121 6.31 7.52 4.59
C ALA A 121 7.49 7.59 5.55
N THR A 122 7.74 8.74 6.17
CA THR A 122 8.85 8.90 7.12
C THR A 122 8.71 8.04 8.38
N ARG A 123 7.49 7.66 8.76
CA ARG A 123 7.22 6.83 9.94
C ARG A 123 7.38 5.33 9.66
N TRP A 124 7.05 4.88 8.45
CA TRP A 124 6.92 3.45 8.15
C TRP A 124 7.77 2.96 6.97
N PHE A 125 8.19 3.87 6.09
CA PHE A 125 8.89 3.59 4.84
C PHE A 125 9.98 4.64 4.59
N SER A 126 10.86 4.87 5.58
CA SER A 126 11.88 5.93 5.53
C SER A 126 12.77 5.85 4.29
N ASP A 127 13.03 4.63 3.82
CA ASP A 127 13.95 4.34 2.73
C ASP A 127 13.25 3.68 1.53
N ALA A 128 11.94 3.90 1.38
CA ALA A 128 11.10 3.22 0.39
C ALA A 128 11.71 3.16 -1.03
N HIS A 129 12.14 4.32 -1.55
CA HIS A 129 12.70 4.40 -2.88
C HIS A 129 14.08 3.73 -2.99
N ALA A 130 14.88 3.76 -1.92
CA ALA A 130 16.17 3.09 -1.89
C ALA A 130 16.00 1.57 -1.85
N ASP A 131 15.05 1.07 -1.06
CA ASP A 131 14.72 -0.36 -0.97
C ASP A 131 14.16 -0.89 -2.30
N ILE A 132 13.23 -0.16 -2.92
CA ILE A 132 12.71 -0.46 -4.26
C ILE A 132 13.85 -0.52 -5.27
N LEU A 133 14.74 0.49 -5.28
CA LEU A 133 15.87 0.54 -6.21
C LEU A 133 16.83 -0.65 -6.01
N ARG A 134 17.21 -0.93 -4.75
CA ARG A 134 18.12 -2.04 -4.42
C ARG A 134 17.52 -3.37 -4.88
N THR A 135 16.24 -3.57 -4.65
CA THR A 135 15.52 -4.78 -5.08
C THR A 135 15.50 -4.90 -6.60
N CYS A 136 15.18 -3.83 -7.32
CA CYS A 136 15.22 -3.81 -8.79
C CYS A 136 16.62 -4.16 -9.33
N ILE A 137 17.68 -3.56 -8.77
CA ILE A 137 19.07 -3.82 -9.19
C ILE A 137 19.41 -5.29 -8.95
N THR A 138 19.06 -5.82 -7.78
CA THR A 138 19.31 -7.23 -7.42
C THR A 138 18.58 -8.16 -8.40
N TYR A 139 17.30 -7.91 -8.66
CA TYR A 139 16.50 -8.71 -9.60
C TYR A 139 17.07 -8.71 -11.02
N MET A 140 17.61 -7.59 -11.49
CA MET A 140 18.25 -7.48 -12.81
C MET A 140 19.67 -8.07 -12.86
N SER A 141 20.26 -8.40 -11.71
CA SER A 141 21.62 -8.96 -11.61
C SER A 141 21.67 -10.48 -11.50
N TYR A 142 20.51 -11.14 -11.36
CA TYR A 142 20.35 -12.58 -11.54
C TYR A 142 20.50 -12.96 -13.03
#